data_AF-A0A8H7DMC9-F1
#
_entry.id   AF-A0A8H7DMC9-F1
#
_cell.length_a   1.000
_cell.length_b   1.000
_cell.length_c   1.000
_cell.angle_alpha   90.00
_cell.angle_beta   90.00
_cell.angle_gamma   90.00
#
_symmetry.space_group_name_H-M   'P 1'
#
loop_
_entity.id
_entity.type
_entity.pdbx_description
1 polymer ?
#
loop_
_entity_poly.entity_id
_entity_poly.type
_entity_poly.pdbx_seq_one_letter_code
_entity_poly.pdbx_strand_id
1 'polypeptide(L)'
;MKRPKTARENAPIPRDPQPPHDEPPKRKIPEAVRMRMQVDTAADLDTNGQRTTKKLPRQRARYRPYTPPNFECLGPSGTSSIAATQHIGLQEATTTQGGLTTTRIEAQLIGHTSTPLPPHMTKANPHWGQIPEETQMNATTIPFTTTALPKIAHKTSVGLGNMREGLRRRLNDKKAISALLIPFGAGNRFVRDNPKYAEQAAAFLNSLKGAEANQITVVAPSPQFTPPPRARFAMPFAYVATNIPKEVKDLLIEQQTFAFQVDGRKHAFTAIEVPGETPTSWVIANFTGECVTNNPDKMARALEAIINTLFDDTDIAREANKALAEEGIGGSVLERKAIALSTMSLTHIPRKNELGEDSPAWQLAGQPIHNNHKGHRTWLKAIRRLTFELDDMQSISSTADVIGCVWCKAETHSSEYCPFPKIKDWKGPMPNAEEYVRPEPPYKPDAGARKAKDTKKGRKNKENGTKDRARLHKPVE
;
A
#
# COMPACT_ATOMS: atom_id res chain seq x y z
N MET A 1 -16.27 29.32 -52.42
CA MET A 1 -16.25 30.51 -51.53
C MET A 1 -15.28 30.26 -50.38
N LYS A 2 -14.11 30.91 -50.39
CA LYS A 2 -13.07 30.77 -49.35
C LYS A 2 -13.30 31.83 -48.26
N ARG A 3 -13.41 31.42 -47.00
CA ARG A 3 -13.49 32.34 -45.84
C ARG A 3 -12.13 33.04 -45.62
N PRO A 4 -12.11 34.35 -45.28
CA PRO A 4 -10.87 35.06 -45.01
C PRO A 4 -10.32 34.72 -43.61
N LYS A 5 -9.00 34.62 -43.51
CA LYS A 5 -8.26 34.52 -42.25
C LYS A 5 -8.16 35.91 -41.62
N THR A 6 -8.70 36.08 -40.42
CA THR A 6 -8.46 37.27 -39.59
C THR A 6 -7.10 37.17 -38.92
N ALA A 7 -6.27 38.19 -39.14
CA ALA A 7 -5.02 38.42 -38.42
C ALA A 7 -5.35 38.86 -36.99
N ARG A 8 -4.75 38.18 -36.00
CA ARG A 8 -4.80 38.61 -34.60
C ARG A 8 -3.58 39.47 -34.32
N GLU A 9 -3.83 40.72 -33.95
CA GLU A 9 -2.86 41.70 -33.49
C GLU A 9 -2.14 41.22 -32.22
N ASN A 10 -0.82 41.41 -32.19
CA ASN A 10 0.05 41.17 -31.05
C ASN A 10 -0.07 42.34 -30.06
N ALA A 11 -0.76 42.15 -28.95
CA ALA A 11 -0.64 43.02 -27.78
C ALA A 11 0.52 42.55 -26.88
N PRO A 12 1.38 43.45 -26.36
CA PRO A 12 2.47 43.07 -25.47
C PRO A 12 1.94 42.71 -24.07
N ILE A 13 2.40 41.57 -23.57
CA ILE A 13 2.08 41.05 -22.23
C ILE A 13 2.79 41.91 -21.17
N PRO A 14 2.11 42.35 -20.09
CA PRO A 14 2.73 43.06 -18.98
C PRO A 14 3.75 42.16 -18.26
N ARG A 15 4.93 42.69 -17.94
CA ARG A 15 5.93 42.00 -17.12
C ARG A 15 5.46 41.98 -15.66
N ASP A 16 5.52 40.80 -15.04
CA ASP A 16 5.30 40.63 -13.61
C ASP A 16 6.33 41.44 -12.78
N PRO A 17 5.95 42.00 -11.62
CA PRO A 17 6.87 42.69 -10.73
C PRO A 17 7.90 41.71 -10.15
N GLN A 18 9.18 42.08 -10.19
CA GLN A 18 10.21 41.37 -9.45
C GLN A 18 10.01 41.60 -7.94
N PRO A 19 10.15 40.55 -7.10
CA PRO A 19 10.12 40.72 -5.66
C PRO A 19 11.39 41.42 -5.17
N PRO A 20 11.31 42.24 -4.11
CA PRO A 20 12.46 42.92 -3.53
C PRO A 20 13.41 41.90 -2.86
N HIS A 21 14.69 42.04 -3.18
CA HIS A 21 15.80 41.46 -2.45
C HIS A 21 15.86 42.12 -1.07
N ASP A 22 15.67 41.36 0.01
CA ASP A 22 16.22 41.66 1.34
C ASP A 22 16.18 40.39 2.22
N GLU A 23 17.22 39.56 2.13
CA GLU A 23 17.58 38.64 3.22
C GLU A 23 18.85 39.19 3.90
N PRO A 24 18.89 39.30 5.24
CA PRO A 24 20.05 39.82 5.94
C PRO A 24 21.23 38.83 5.82
N PRO A 25 22.47 39.32 5.66
CA PRO A 25 23.63 38.45 5.51
C PRO A 25 23.88 37.67 6.80
N LYS A 26 24.01 36.34 6.65
CA LYS A 26 24.43 35.43 7.73
C LYS A 26 25.78 35.91 8.27
N ARG A 27 25.81 36.35 9.53
CA ARG A 27 27.05 36.75 10.24
C ARG A 27 28.06 35.60 10.20
N LYS A 28 29.20 35.81 9.54
CA LYS A 28 30.38 34.95 9.66
C LYS A 28 30.96 35.14 11.07
N ILE A 29 31.13 34.05 11.80
CA ILE A 29 31.90 34.02 13.04
C ILE A 29 33.35 34.37 12.68
N PRO A 30 33.99 35.36 13.34
CA PRO A 30 35.37 35.74 13.06
C PRO A 30 36.34 34.57 13.22
N GLU A 31 37.24 34.42 12.27
CA GLU A 31 38.20 33.31 12.15
C GLU A 31 39.13 33.18 13.38
N ALA A 32 39.40 34.30 14.05
CA ALA A 32 40.16 34.35 15.30
C ALA A 32 39.49 33.63 16.48
N VAL A 33 38.16 33.45 16.46
CA VAL A 33 37.41 32.71 17.49
C VAL A 33 37.43 31.21 17.21
N ARG A 34 37.65 30.79 15.95
CA ARG A 34 37.74 29.38 15.55
C ARG A 34 39.09 28.75 15.91
N MET A 35 40.14 29.57 16.00
CA MET A 35 41.53 29.13 16.21
C MET A 35 41.95 28.93 17.68
N ARG A 36 41.06 29.20 18.66
CA ARG A 36 41.40 29.05 20.11
C ARG A 36 40.96 27.73 20.74
N MET A 37 40.40 26.80 19.97
CA MET A 37 40.08 25.44 20.45
C MET A 37 40.71 24.40 19.54
N GLN A 38 42.03 24.35 19.51
CA GLN A 38 42.79 23.19 19.05
C GLN A 38 44.23 23.34 19.54
N VAL A 39 44.55 22.60 20.59
CA VAL A 39 45.93 22.39 21.03
C VAL A 39 46.55 21.42 20.02
N ASP A 40 47.55 21.89 19.30
CA ASP A 40 48.26 21.13 18.27
C ASP A 40 49.33 20.24 18.91
N THR A 41 49.28 18.94 18.63
CA THR A 41 50.47 18.08 18.61
C THR A 41 50.84 17.84 17.15
N ALA A 42 52.05 18.26 16.76
CA ALA A 42 52.55 18.32 15.39
C ALA A 42 52.84 16.95 14.72
N ALA A 43 52.27 15.85 15.22
CA ALA A 43 52.59 14.50 14.79
C ALA A 43 51.61 13.87 13.77
N ASP A 44 50.50 14.52 13.42
CA ASP A 44 49.37 13.88 12.71
C ASP A 44 49.02 14.46 11.32
N LEU A 45 49.94 15.19 10.67
CA LEU A 45 49.75 15.69 9.30
C LEU A 45 50.49 14.82 8.28
N ASP A 46 49.84 14.52 7.15
CA ASP A 46 50.51 13.85 6.02
C ASP A 46 51.42 14.83 5.23
N THR A 47 52.19 14.30 4.29
CA THR A 47 53.15 15.08 3.46
C THR A 47 52.49 16.17 2.61
N ASN A 48 51.17 16.21 2.51
CA ASN A 48 50.40 17.23 1.80
C ASN A 48 49.68 18.20 2.75
N GLY A 49 49.95 18.14 4.05
CA GLY A 49 49.32 19.00 5.06
C GLY A 49 47.84 18.73 5.27
N GLN A 50 47.32 17.59 4.80
CA GLN A 50 45.94 17.17 5.07
C GLN A 50 45.89 16.28 6.31
N ARG A 51 44.89 16.52 7.18
CA ARG A 51 44.60 15.61 8.29
C ARG A 51 44.05 14.32 7.70
N THR A 52 44.78 13.23 7.89
CA THR A 52 44.25 11.89 7.60
C THR A 52 43.14 11.59 8.61
N THR A 53 41.88 11.84 8.24
CA THR A 53 40.75 11.31 9.03
C THR A 53 40.70 9.80 8.78
N LYS A 54 41.60 9.04 9.42
CA LYS A 54 41.43 7.59 9.57
C LYS A 54 40.12 7.41 10.32
N LYS A 55 39.05 7.11 9.59
CA LYS A 55 37.80 6.65 10.18
C LYS A 55 38.18 5.52 11.12
N LEU A 56 37.96 5.71 12.43
CA LEU A 56 38.10 4.64 13.41
C LEU A 56 37.40 3.41 12.82
N PRO A 57 38.07 2.25 12.75
CA PRO A 57 37.43 1.05 12.27
C PRO A 57 36.17 0.87 13.10
N ARG A 58 35.00 0.92 12.45
CA ARG A 58 33.73 0.56 13.09
C ARG A 58 34.00 -0.73 13.84
N GLN A 59 33.74 -0.74 15.16
CA GLN A 59 33.78 -1.97 15.92
C GLN A 59 32.90 -2.97 15.16
N ARG A 60 33.56 -3.93 14.50
CA ARG A 60 32.85 -5.05 13.88
C ARG A 60 32.20 -5.75 15.05
N ALA A 61 30.87 -5.83 15.07
CA ALA A 61 30.16 -6.70 15.98
C ALA A 61 30.90 -8.04 15.95
N ARG A 62 31.50 -8.43 17.08
CA ARG A 62 32.24 -9.69 17.16
C ARG A 62 31.28 -10.77 16.69
N TYR A 63 31.63 -11.43 15.59
CA TYR A 63 30.93 -12.62 15.12
C TYR A 63 30.90 -13.60 16.29
N ARG A 64 29.73 -13.78 16.91
CA ARG A 64 29.52 -14.94 17.77
C ARG A 64 29.35 -16.09 16.79
N PRO A 65 30.25 -17.09 16.76
CA PRO A 65 30.02 -18.29 15.99
C PRO A 65 28.66 -18.84 16.42
N TYR A 66 27.78 -18.94 15.43
CA TYR A 66 26.46 -19.50 15.57
C TYR A 66 26.63 -20.94 16.01
N THR A 67 26.34 -21.25 17.28
CA THR A 67 26.11 -22.63 17.69
C THR A 67 24.84 -23.06 16.95
N PRO A 68 24.90 -23.99 15.97
CA PRO A 68 23.70 -24.43 15.30
C PRO A 68 22.73 -24.98 16.34
N PRO A 69 21.43 -24.66 16.26
CA PRO A 69 20.43 -25.26 17.13
C PRO A 69 20.54 -26.78 16.95
N ASN A 70 20.49 -27.50 18.07
CA ASN A 70 20.57 -28.94 18.09
C ASN A 70 19.36 -29.48 17.31
N PHE A 71 19.59 -29.94 16.08
CA PHE A 71 18.53 -30.44 15.17
C PHE A 71 18.15 -31.91 15.47
N GLU A 72 18.59 -32.47 16.59
CA GLU A 72 18.32 -33.86 17.00
C GLU A 72 16.82 -34.17 17.23
N CYS A 73 15.93 -33.17 17.17
CA CYS A 73 14.47 -33.38 17.19
C CYS A 73 13.84 -33.64 15.81
N LEU A 74 14.61 -33.54 14.72
CA LEU A 74 14.15 -33.86 13.37
C LEU A 74 14.78 -35.19 12.97
N GLY A 75 13.94 -36.18 12.65
CA GLY A 75 14.29 -37.59 12.46
C GLY A 75 15.39 -37.88 11.43
N PRO A 76 15.73 -39.17 11.23
CA PRO A 76 16.97 -39.59 10.61
C PRO A 76 17.17 -38.99 9.23
N SER A 77 18.35 -38.42 9.06
CA SER A 77 18.91 -37.77 7.88
C SER A 77 18.78 -38.65 6.62
N GLY A 78 17.75 -38.39 5.83
CA GLY A 78 17.63 -38.80 4.43
C GLY A 78 17.32 -37.56 3.59
N THR A 79 18.21 -37.25 2.64
CA THR A 79 18.13 -36.17 1.63
C THR A 79 17.95 -34.73 2.15
N SER A 80 18.98 -33.91 1.94
CA SER A 80 19.13 -32.51 2.38
C SER A 80 18.20 -31.48 1.71
N SER A 81 17.09 -31.90 1.10
CA SER A 81 15.95 -31.04 0.82
C SER A 81 14.91 -31.24 1.92
N ILE A 82 14.98 -30.44 2.97
CA ILE A 82 13.85 -30.30 3.89
C ILE A 82 12.73 -29.70 3.03
N ALA A 83 11.83 -30.54 2.55
CA ALA A 83 10.70 -30.09 1.77
C ALA A 83 9.88 -29.12 2.64
N ALA A 84 9.48 -27.98 2.09
CA ALA A 84 8.67 -27.00 2.82
C ALA A 84 7.41 -27.65 3.42
N THR A 85 6.91 -28.69 2.75
CA THR A 85 5.79 -29.56 3.14
C THR A 85 5.98 -30.26 4.49
N GLN A 86 7.21 -30.43 4.99
CA GLN A 86 7.45 -30.99 6.33
C GLN A 86 7.10 -30.01 7.45
N HIS A 87 7.07 -28.71 7.15
CA HIS A 87 6.84 -27.65 8.13
C HIS A 87 5.59 -26.84 7.87
N ILE A 88 4.97 -26.99 6.69
CA ILE A 88 3.83 -26.19 6.27
C ILE A 88 2.74 -27.14 5.76
N GLY A 89 1.61 -27.16 6.46
CA GLY A 89 0.38 -27.82 6.06
C GLY A 89 -0.50 -26.89 5.26
N LEU A 90 -1.34 -27.46 4.40
CA LEU A 90 -2.36 -26.72 3.65
C LEU A 90 -3.74 -27.08 4.18
N GLN A 91 -4.56 -26.07 4.45
CA GLN A 91 -5.93 -26.22 4.88
C GLN A 91 -6.87 -25.50 3.91
N GLU A 92 -7.93 -26.19 3.48
CA GLU A 92 -9.03 -25.55 2.78
C GLU A 92 -9.86 -24.72 3.77
N ALA A 93 -10.16 -23.48 3.38
CA ALA A 93 -11.12 -22.65 4.07
C ALA A 93 -12.11 -22.07 3.06
N THR A 94 -13.37 -22.01 3.46
CA THR A 94 -14.44 -21.39 2.68
C THR A 94 -15.08 -20.30 3.51
N THR A 95 -15.40 -19.16 2.88
CA THR A 95 -16.13 -18.08 3.53
C THR A 95 -17.23 -17.59 2.62
N THR A 96 -18.43 -17.47 3.19
CA THR A 96 -19.60 -16.94 2.50
C THR A 96 -19.89 -15.54 3.01
N GLN A 97 -19.99 -14.57 2.09
CA GLN A 97 -20.24 -13.17 2.37
C GLN A 97 -21.44 -12.71 1.53
N GLY A 98 -22.63 -12.71 2.14
CA GLY A 98 -23.88 -12.56 1.41
C GLY A 98 -24.07 -13.72 0.43
N GLY A 99 -24.20 -13.42 -0.87
CA GLY A 99 -24.31 -14.43 -1.92
C GLY A 99 -22.98 -14.84 -2.57
N LEU A 100 -21.84 -14.36 -2.09
CA LEU A 100 -20.52 -14.71 -2.63
C LEU A 100 -19.86 -15.76 -1.73
N THR A 101 -19.54 -16.92 -2.31
CA THR A 101 -18.71 -17.93 -1.65
C THR A 101 -17.28 -17.82 -2.19
N THR A 102 -16.33 -17.64 -1.29
CA THR A 102 -14.90 -17.56 -1.60
C THR A 102 -14.20 -18.77 -1.02
N THR A 103 -13.68 -19.61 -1.92
CA THR A 103 -12.80 -20.73 -1.58
C THR A 103 -11.36 -20.25 -1.53
N ARG A 104 -10.63 -20.68 -0.50
CA ARG A 104 -9.20 -20.40 -0.33
C ARG A 104 -8.46 -21.61 0.23
N ILE A 105 -7.18 -21.68 -0.08
CA ILE A 105 -6.26 -22.60 0.57
C ILE A 105 -5.29 -21.78 1.41
N GLU A 106 -5.15 -22.12 2.69
CA GLU A 106 -4.28 -21.45 3.65
C GLU A 106 -3.10 -22.36 4.00
N ALA A 107 -1.90 -21.80 3.97
CA ALA A 107 -0.74 -22.41 4.59
C ALA A 107 -0.84 -22.27 6.11
N GLN A 108 -0.34 -23.27 6.84
CA GLN A 108 -0.25 -23.27 8.29
C GLN A 108 1.05 -23.94 8.71
N LEU A 109 1.70 -23.39 9.72
CA LEU A 109 2.92 -23.99 10.26
C LEU A 109 2.57 -25.30 11.00
N ILE A 110 3.26 -26.38 10.68
CA ILE A 110 3.19 -27.65 11.39
C ILE A 110 4.31 -27.69 12.43
N GLY A 111 3.95 -27.96 13.68
CA GLY A 111 4.89 -28.12 14.80
C GLY A 111 5.13 -26.84 15.61
N HIS A 112 6.23 -26.82 16.36
CA HIS A 112 6.58 -25.71 17.25
C HIS A 112 7.74 -24.90 16.69
N THR A 113 7.67 -23.58 16.86
CA THR A 113 8.81 -22.68 16.64
C THR A 113 9.74 -22.67 17.85
N SER A 114 11.03 -22.48 17.62
CA SER A 114 12.05 -22.33 18.67
C SER A 114 11.82 -21.08 19.53
N THR A 115 11.16 -20.07 18.97
CA THR A 115 10.71 -18.87 19.66
C THR A 115 9.20 -18.72 19.54
N PRO A 116 8.48 -18.34 20.61
CA PRO A 116 7.07 -17.96 20.49
C PRO A 116 6.89 -16.86 19.44
N LEU A 117 5.92 -17.04 18.53
CA LEU A 117 5.60 -16.02 17.54
C LEU A 117 4.96 -14.82 18.24
N PRO A 118 5.33 -13.58 17.86
CA PRO A 118 4.70 -12.41 18.43
C PRO A 118 3.22 -12.32 17.99
N PRO A 119 2.33 -11.72 18.80
CA PRO A 119 0.89 -11.73 18.55
C PRO A 119 0.45 -11.16 17.20
N HIS A 120 1.25 -10.29 16.58
CA HIS A 120 0.92 -9.81 15.23
C HIS A 120 1.12 -10.88 14.16
N MET A 121 2.10 -11.78 14.30
CA MET A 121 2.41 -12.86 13.35
C MET A 121 1.43 -14.03 13.41
N THR A 122 0.56 -14.06 14.42
CA THR A 122 -0.52 -15.05 14.56
C THR A 122 -1.88 -14.47 14.18
N LYS A 123 -1.92 -13.24 13.63
CA LYS A 123 -3.18 -12.61 13.23
C LYS A 123 -3.73 -13.32 12.01
N ALA A 124 -5.03 -13.60 12.04
CA ALA A 124 -5.74 -14.03 10.83
C ALA A 124 -5.68 -12.93 9.77
N ASN A 125 -5.73 -13.34 8.50
CA ASN A 125 -5.76 -12.42 7.38
C ASN A 125 -6.98 -11.47 7.51
N PRO A 126 -6.77 -10.15 7.61
CA PRO A 126 -7.84 -9.20 7.89
C PRO A 126 -8.83 -9.05 6.74
N HIS A 127 -8.53 -9.59 5.55
CA HIS A 127 -9.43 -9.57 4.42
C HIS A 127 -10.54 -10.63 4.47
N TRP A 128 -10.39 -11.67 5.30
CA TRP A 128 -11.24 -12.87 5.25
C TRP A 128 -12.13 -13.06 6.49
N GLY A 129 -12.41 -11.97 7.20
CA GLY A 129 -13.32 -11.97 8.35
C GLY A 129 -14.76 -11.61 7.99
N GLN A 130 -15.66 -11.90 8.91
CA GLN A 130 -16.95 -11.25 9.00
C GLN A 130 -16.92 -10.26 10.16
N ILE A 131 -17.64 -9.17 9.99
CA ILE A 131 -17.94 -8.22 11.05
C ILE A 131 -19.17 -8.79 11.76
N PRO A 132 -19.07 -9.09 13.07
CA PRO A 132 -20.18 -9.71 13.79
C PRO A 132 -21.42 -8.81 13.74
N GLU A 133 -22.60 -9.44 13.71
CA GLU A 133 -23.87 -8.73 13.75
C GLU A 133 -23.96 -7.90 15.04
N GLU A 134 -24.28 -6.62 14.90
CA GLU A 134 -24.45 -5.72 16.06
C GLU A 134 -25.83 -5.99 16.68
N THR A 135 -25.86 -6.82 17.72
CA THR A 135 -27.09 -7.23 18.40
C THR A 135 -27.64 -6.18 19.36
N GLN A 136 -26.84 -5.19 19.76
CA GLN A 136 -27.26 -4.09 20.62
C GLN A 136 -27.08 -2.78 19.86
N MET A 137 -28.19 -2.26 19.30
CA MET A 137 -28.17 -0.95 18.66
C MET A 137 -27.70 0.09 19.67
N ASN A 138 -26.55 0.71 19.39
CA ASN A 138 -26.33 2.07 19.82
C ASN A 138 -27.50 2.89 19.26
N ALA A 139 -28.29 3.55 20.12
CA ALA A 139 -29.43 4.33 19.68
C ALA A 139 -28.94 5.40 18.68
N THR A 140 -29.26 5.23 17.39
CA THR A 140 -29.00 6.23 16.35
C THR A 140 -30.34 6.78 15.87
N THR A 141 -30.38 8.07 15.54
CA THR A 141 -31.55 8.67 14.89
C THR A 141 -31.56 8.43 13.38
N ILE A 142 -30.41 8.06 12.80
CA ILE A 142 -30.24 7.83 11.37
C ILE A 142 -30.19 6.31 11.10
N PRO A 143 -31.13 5.77 10.31
CA PRO A 143 -31.14 4.34 9.96
C PRO A 143 -29.86 3.92 9.21
N PHE A 144 -29.28 2.80 9.62
CA PHE A 144 -28.13 2.17 8.98
C PHE A 144 -28.28 0.64 8.89
N THR A 145 -27.45 -0.01 8.08
CA THR A 145 -27.43 -1.48 7.94
C THR A 145 -26.80 -2.11 9.18
N THR A 146 -27.52 -3.04 9.82
CA THR A 146 -27.11 -3.73 11.06
C THR A 146 -26.73 -5.20 10.85
N THR A 147 -27.03 -5.77 9.68
CA THR A 147 -26.67 -7.14 9.30
C THR A 147 -25.16 -7.34 9.32
N ALA A 148 -24.69 -8.55 9.60
CA ALA A 148 -23.28 -8.93 9.48
C ALA A 148 -22.68 -8.50 8.11
N LEU A 149 -21.54 -7.81 8.16
CA LEU A 149 -20.89 -7.25 6.98
C LEU A 149 -19.57 -7.98 6.66
N PRO A 150 -19.19 -8.06 5.38
CA PRO A 150 -17.84 -8.45 4.97
C PRO A 150 -16.78 -7.53 5.57
N LYS A 151 -15.71 -8.10 6.12
CA LYS A 151 -14.55 -7.31 6.56
C LYS A 151 -13.78 -6.79 5.34
N ILE A 152 -13.36 -5.52 5.36
CA ILE A 152 -12.53 -4.95 4.30
C ILE A 152 -11.21 -4.45 4.91
N ALA A 153 -10.10 -4.98 4.40
CA ALA A 153 -8.80 -4.37 4.62
C ALA A 153 -8.38 -3.54 3.41
N HIS A 154 -7.90 -2.32 3.69
CA HIS A 154 -7.40 -1.39 2.70
C HIS A 154 -5.88 -1.23 2.83
N LYS A 155 -5.20 -1.15 1.69
CA LYS A 155 -3.80 -0.71 1.65
C LYS A 155 -3.65 0.72 2.12
N THR A 156 -2.51 1.04 2.74
CA THR A 156 -2.13 2.40 3.18
C THR A 156 -2.36 3.46 2.10
N SER A 157 -2.10 3.13 0.82
CA SER A 157 -2.28 4.08 -0.28
C SER A 157 -3.74 4.40 -0.60
N VAL A 158 -4.71 3.57 -0.22
CA VAL A 158 -6.14 3.91 -0.35
C VAL A 158 -6.52 5.00 0.66
N GLY A 159 -6.03 4.88 1.91
CA GLY A 159 -6.30 5.85 2.97
C GLY A 159 -5.53 7.15 2.83
N LEU A 160 -4.23 7.09 2.53
CA LEU A 160 -3.35 8.27 2.52
C LEU A 160 -2.92 8.72 1.12
N GLY A 161 -3.31 8.02 0.06
CA GLY A 161 -2.87 8.30 -1.31
C GLY A 161 -3.27 9.69 -1.80
N ASN A 162 -2.33 10.38 -2.46
CA ASN A 162 -2.48 11.76 -2.92
C ASN A 162 -2.92 12.77 -1.83
N MET A 163 -2.78 12.44 -0.54
CA MET A 163 -3.03 13.37 0.55
C MET A 163 -1.83 14.30 0.75
N ARG A 164 -2.08 15.58 1.01
CA ARG A 164 -1.01 16.56 1.30
C ARG A 164 -0.16 16.13 2.49
N GLU A 165 1.16 16.28 2.36
CA GLU A 165 2.13 15.85 3.38
C GLU A 165 1.90 16.52 4.75
N GLY A 166 1.60 17.82 4.77
CA GLY A 166 1.27 18.53 6.02
C GLY A 166 -0.02 18.03 6.69
N LEU A 167 -0.97 17.48 5.94
CA LEU A 167 -2.16 16.84 6.50
C LEU A 167 -1.82 15.46 7.07
N ARG A 168 -1.00 14.66 6.39
CA ARG A 168 -0.53 13.36 6.88
C ARG A 168 0.19 13.47 8.22
N ARG A 169 1.08 14.46 8.38
CA ARG A 169 1.77 14.72 9.66
C ARG A 169 0.77 15.02 10.78
N ARG A 170 -0.16 15.96 10.55
CA ARG A 170 -1.20 16.29 11.53
C ARG A 170 -2.10 15.11 11.87
N LEU A 171 -2.41 14.24 10.90
CA LEU A 171 -3.17 13.01 11.14
C LEU A 171 -2.41 12.00 11.97
N ASN A 172 -1.10 11.88 11.76
CA ASN A 172 -0.25 11.05 12.58
C ASN A 172 -0.24 11.53 14.03
N ASP A 173 -0.13 12.85 14.24
CA ASP A 173 -0.18 13.46 15.58
C ASP A 173 -1.54 13.28 16.26
N LYS A 174 -2.62 13.22 15.48
CA LYS A 174 -4.00 13.08 15.96
C LYS A 174 -4.58 11.67 15.77
N LYS A 175 -3.74 10.65 15.56
CA LYS A 175 -4.18 9.29 15.26
C LYS A 175 -5.14 8.74 16.31
N ALA A 176 -4.94 9.05 17.59
CA ALA A 176 -5.80 8.59 18.68
C ALA A 176 -7.27 9.02 18.53
N ILE A 177 -7.52 10.22 17.99
CA ILE A 177 -8.84 10.88 17.92
C ILE A 177 -9.35 11.05 16.47
N SER A 178 -8.76 10.31 15.53
CA SER A 178 -9.06 10.43 14.11
C SER A 178 -9.25 9.06 13.45
N ALA A 179 -10.12 9.03 12.46
CA ALA A 179 -10.35 7.89 11.57
C ALA A 179 -10.45 8.37 10.13
N LEU A 180 -10.13 7.49 9.19
CA LEU A 180 -10.30 7.75 7.76
C LEU A 180 -11.60 7.08 7.32
N LEU A 181 -12.47 7.83 6.64
CA LEU A 181 -13.70 7.31 6.06
C LEU A 181 -13.49 7.18 4.55
N ILE A 182 -13.64 5.99 4.00
CA ILE A 182 -13.54 5.74 2.56
C ILE A 182 -14.95 5.51 2.02
N PRO A 183 -15.56 6.49 1.34
CA PRO A 183 -16.89 6.33 0.78
C PRO A 183 -16.93 5.25 -0.31
N PHE A 184 -18.06 4.57 -0.42
CA PHE A 184 -18.32 3.67 -1.54
C PHE A 184 -18.46 4.49 -2.83
N GLY A 185 -17.70 4.11 -3.86
CA GLY A 185 -17.55 4.89 -5.10
C GLY A 185 -16.57 6.06 -4.98
N ALA A 186 -15.78 6.16 -3.91
CA ALA A 186 -14.87 7.27 -3.68
C ALA A 186 -13.96 7.60 -4.87
N GLY A 187 -13.74 8.89 -5.07
CA GLY A 187 -12.91 9.45 -6.14
C GLY A 187 -13.38 10.84 -6.53
N ASN A 188 -12.78 11.39 -7.60
CA ASN A 188 -13.07 12.72 -8.10
C ASN A 188 -14.57 12.92 -8.45
N ARG A 189 -15.20 11.91 -9.08
CA ARG A 189 -16.64 11.96 -9.40
C ARG A 189 -17.48 12.04 -8.12
N PHE A 190 -17.17 11.22 -7.13
CA PHE A 190 -17.94 11.17 -5.89
C PHE A 190 -17.96 12.52 -5.16
N VAL A 191 -16.80 13.18 -5.04
CA VAL A 191 -16.67 14.49 -4.37
C VAL A 191 -17.52 15.55 -5.09
N ARG A 192 -17.49 15.56 -6.43
CA ARG A 192 -18.30 16.48 -7.24
C ARG A 192 -19.79 16.21 -7.12
N ASP A 193 -20.19 14.94 -7.19
CA ASP A 193 -21.60 14.54 -7.22
C ASP A 193 -22.22 14.59 -5.80
N ASN A 194 -21.39 14.61 -4.73
CA ASN A 194 -21.84 14.64 -3.32
C ASN A 194 -21.14 15.76 -2.50
N PRO A 195 -21.36 17.05 -2.82
CA PRO A 195 -20.68 18.15 -2.15
C PRO A 195 -21.00 18.25 -0.65
N LYS A 196 -22.17 17.76 -0.22
CA LYS A 196 -22.62 17.75 1.19
C LYS A 196 -22.24 16.49 1.97
N TYR A 197 -21.50 15.55 1.37
CA TYR A 197 -21.21 14.26 2.00
C TYR A 197 -20.50 14.41 3.36
N ALA A 198 -19.59 15.37 3.49
CA ALA A 198 -18.89 15.61 4.75
C ALA A 198 -19.85 15.98 5.88
N GLU A 199 -20.81 16.88 5.62
CA GLU A 199 -21.85 17.28 6.58
C GLU A 199 -22.75 16.10 6.94
N GLN A 200 -23.17 15.31 5.95
CA GLN A 200 -24.06 14.15 6.13
C GLN A 200 -23.38 13.01 6.90
N ALA A 201 -22.10 12.74 6.61
CA ALA A 201 -21.31 11.76 7.35
C ALA A 201 -21.06 12.23 8.79
N ALA A 202 -20.79 13.53 9.01
CA ALA A 202 -20.67 14.09 10.35
C ALA A 202 -22.00 13.99 11.12
N ALA A 203 -23.14 14.29 10.49
CA ALA A 203 -24.45 14.14 11.09
C ALA A 203 -24.72 12.67 11.51
N PHE A 204 -24.37 11.72 10.65
CA PHE A 204 -24.43 10.29 10.99
C PHE A 204 -23.55 9.94 12.19
N LEU A 205 -22.27 10.32 12.17
CA LEU A 205 -21.35 10.02 13.27
C LEU A 205 -21.76 10.65 14.60
N ASN A 206 -22.27 11.88 14.57
CA ASN A 206 -22.79 12.58 15.75
C ASN A 206 -24.12 11.99 16.25
N SER A 207 -24.82 11.20 15.44
CA SER A 207 -26.03 10.48 15.86
C SER A 207 -25.74 9.17 16.59
N LEU A 208 -24.49 8.70 16.60
CA LEU A 208 -24.10 7.49 17.30
C LEU A 208 -24.08 7.72 18.82
N LYS A 209 -24.58 6.75 19.59
CA LYS A 209 -24.47 6.76 21.05
C LYS A 209 -23.02 6.95 21.50
N GLY A 210 -22.80 7.80 22.50
CA GLY A 210 -21.45 8.14 22.99
C GLY A 210 -20.76 9.29 22.24
N ALA A 211 -21.39 9.85 21.20
CA ALA A 211 -20.92 11.07 20.55
C ALA A 211 -21.32 12.37 21.28
N GLU A 212 -22.12 12.30 22.34
CA GLU A 212 -22.99 13.36 22.89
C GLU A 212 -22.32 14.67 23.37
N ALA A 213 -20.98 14.80 23.34
CA ALA A 213 -20.29 16.04 23.67
C ALA A 213 -19.24 16.50 22.64
N ASN A 214 -19.03 15.74 21.56
CA ASN A 214 -17.93 16.00 20.64
C ASN A 214 -18.46 16.41 19.27
N GLN A 215 -18.06 17.61 18.80
CA GLN A 215 -18.29 18.05 17.44
C GLN A 215 -17.40 17.23 16.49
N ILE A 216 -17.79 15.98 16.20
CA ILE A 216 -17.10 15.15 15.21
C ILE A 216 -17.19 15.92 13.90
N THR A 217 -16.03 16.24 13.35
CA THR A 217 -15.92 16.95 12.09
C THR A 217 -15.41 15.99 11.04
N VAL A 218 -16.08 15.98 9.89
CA VAL A 218 -15.63 15.24 8.72
C VAL A 218 -15.19 16.26 7.69
N VAL A 219 -13.97 16.08 7.17
CA VAL A 219 -13.39 16.97 6.16
C VAL A 219 -13.18 16.20 4.87
N ALA A 220 -13.57 16.84 3.76
CA ALA A 220 -13.31 16.32 2.42
C ALA A 220 -11.80 16.09 2.18
N PRO A 221 -11.45 15.10 1.36
CA PRO A 221 -10.05 14.83 1.07
C PRO A 221 -9.37 16.04 0.41
N SER A 222 -8.16 16.38 0.86
CA SER A 222 -7.36 17.46 0.29
C SER A 222 -6.25 16.90 -0.61
N PRO A 223 -6.41 16.96 -1.95
CA PRO A 223 -5.40 16.43 -2.87
C PRO A 223 -4.09 17.22 -2.79
N GLN A 224 -2.98 16.49 -2.86
CA GLN A 224 -1.65 17.06 -3.13
C GLN A 224 -1.55 17.51 -4.59
N PHE A 225 -2.10 16.71 -5.51
CA PHE A 225 -2.16 17.00 -6.93
C PHE A 225 -3.59 16.94 -7.43
N THR A 226 -4.00 17.93 -8.23
CA THR A 226 -5.32 17.95 -8.85
C THR A 226 -5.46 16.73 -9.77
N PRO A 227 -6.42 15.82 -9.51
CA PRO A 227 -6.63 14.67 -10.36
C PRO A 227 -7.13 15.12 -11.75
N PRO A 228 -6.80 14.37 -12.83
CA PRO A 228 -7.35 14.66 -14.16
C PRO A 228 -8.89 14.64 -14.13
N PRO A 229 -9.58 15.55 -14.85
CA PRO A 229 -11.05 15.60 -14.85
C PRO A 229 -11.72 14.29 -15.30
N ARG A 230 -11.04 13.49 -16.13
CA ARG A 230 -11.54 12.21 -16.64
C ARG A 230 -11.32 11.03 -15.68
N ALA A 231 -10.44 11.17 -14.70
CA ALA A 231 -10.10 10.09 -13.77
C ALA A 231 -11.15 10.04 -12.66
N ARG A 232 -12.24 9.29 -12.91
CA ARG A 232 -13.46 9.31 -12.08
C ARG A 232 -13.18 8.81 -10.67
N PHE A 233 -12.31 7.82 -10.58
CA PHE A 233 -11.95 7.11 -9.36
C PHE A 233 -10.50 7.41 -8.94
N ALA A 234 -9.98 8.59 -9.25
CA ALA A 234 -8.67 9.02 -8.80
C ALA A 234 -8.64 9.37 -7.30
N MET A 235 -7.50 9.09 -6.67
CA MET A 235 -7.19 9.52 -5.30
C MET A 235 -7.10 11.05 -5.19
N PRO A 236 -7.28 11.61 -3.98
CA PRO A 236 -7.53 10.96 -2.69
C PRO A 236 -8.95 10.41 -2.50
N PHE A 237 -9.08 9.32 -1.72
CA PHE A 237 -10.38 8.69 -1.42
C PHE A 237 -10.92 9.05 -0.04
N ALA A 238 -10.03 9.13 0.95
CA ALA A 238 -10.44 9.18 2.35
C ALA A 238 -10.85 10.58 2.80
N TYR A 239 -12.07 10.68 3.32
CA TYR A 239 -12.49 11.76 4.19
C TYR A 239 -11.84 11.58 5.56
N VAL A 240 -11.60 12.67 6.25
CA VAL A 240 -10.92 12.67 7.55
C VAL A 240 -11.93 13.03 8.61
N ALA A 241 -12.26 12.08 9.49
CA ALA A 241 -13.06 12.32 10.68
C ALA A 241 -12.13 12.62 11.87
N THR A 242 -12.35 13.74 12.56
CA THR A 242 -11.55 14.15 13.72
C THR A 242 -12.42 14.46 14.93
N ASN A 243 -11.79 14.55 16.11
CA ASN A 243 -12.44 14.72 17.41
C ASN A 243 -13.39 13.56 17.75
N ILE A 244 -13.02 12.34 17.34
CA ILE A 244 -13.83 11.14 17.59
C ILE A 244 -13.58 10.67 19.03
N PRO A 245 -14.62 10.54 19.89
CA PRO A 245 -14.46 9.90 21.19
C PRO A 245 -13.92 8.47 21.04
N LYS A 246 -13.13 8.00 22.01
CA LYS A 246 -12.47 6.68 21.93
C LYS A 246 -13.46 5.55 21.67
N GLU A 247 -14.58 5.53 22.40
CA GLU A 247 -15.62 4.51 22.28
C GLU A 247 -16.24 4.48 20.87
N VAL A 248 -16.57 5.65 20.32
CA VAL A 248 -17.09 5.77 18.95
C VAL A 248 -16.02 5.36 17.94
N LYS A 249 -14.76 5.72 18.14
CA LYS A 249 -13.66 5.30 17.26
C LYS A 249 -13.51 3.79 17.27
N ASP A 250 -13.49 3.16 18.44
CA ASP A 250 -13.36 1.71 18.59
C ASP A 250 -14.52 1.01 17.87
N LEU A 251 -15.76 1.49 18.06
CA LEU A 251 -16.93 1.02 17.30
C LEU A 251 -16.73 1.17 15.78
N LEU A 252 -16.28 2.32 15.31
CA LEU A 252 -16.04 2.56 13.88
C LEU A 252 -15.00 1.59 13.29
N ILE A 253 -13.93 1.31 14.03
CA ILE A 253 -12.86 0.42 13.57
C ILE A 253 -13.25 -1.05 13.67
N GLU A 254 -14.05 -1.42 14.67
CA GLU A 254 -14.58 -2.77 14.83
C GLU A 254 -15.63 -3.08 13.76
N GLN A 255 -16.63 -2.21 13.60
CA GLN A 255 -17.71 -2.36 12.62
C GLN A 255 -17.27 -2.07 11.19
N GLN A 256 -16.17 -1.31 11.00
CA GLN A 256 -15.57 -0.88 9.73
C GLN A 256 -16.54 -0.23 8.73
N THR A 257 -17.50 -0.96 8.18
CA THR A 257 -18.41 -0.49 7.15
C THR A 257 -19.72 -0.01 7.73
N PHE A 258 -20.13 1.19 7.33
CA PHE A 258 -21.44 1.76 7.66
C PHE A 258 -22.16 2.11 6.38
N ALA A 259 -23.43 1.74 6.30
CA ALA A 259 -24.31 2.08 5.20
C ALA A 259 -25.59 2.67 5.76
N PHE A 260 -25.94 3.89 5.38
CA PHE A 260 -26.95 4.70 6.05
C PHE A 260 -27.68 5.60 5.06
N GLN A 261 -28.83 6.15 5.49
CA GLN A 261 -29.66 7.02 4.65
C GLN A 261 -29.96 8.35 5.35
N VAL A 262 -29.59 9.47 4.71
CA VAL A 262 -29.83 10.84 5.21
C VAL A 262 -30.43 11.66 4.08
N ASP A 263 -31.50 12.40 4.37
CA ASP A 263 -32.23 13.24 3.39
C ASP A 263 -32.63 12.48 2.11
N GLY A 264 -33.06 11.22 2.26
CA GLY A 264 -33.43 10.36 1.15
C GLY A 264 -32.24 9.81 0.34
N ARG A 265 -31.00 10.23 0.60
CA ARG A 265 -29.79 9.76 -0.08
C ARG A 265 -29.14 8.60 0.65
N LYS A 266 -28.72 7.59 -0.11
CA LYS A 266 -28.03 6.41 0.39
C LYS A 266 -26.53 6.61 0.36
N HIS A 267 -25.87 6.39 1.49
CA HIS A 267 -24.45 6.55 1.67
C HIS A 267 -23.84 5.28 2.28
N ALA A 268 -22.57 5.03 1.97
CA ALA A 268 -21.79 4.03 2.69
C ALA A 268 -20.32 4.46 2.75
N PHE A 269 -19.63 4.08 3.83
CA PHE A 269 -18.18 4.20 3.94
C PHE A 269 -17.58 3.03 4.70
N THR A 270 -16.29 2.81 4.47
CA THR A 270 -15.44 2.00 5.35
C THR A 270 -14.57 2.92 6.19
N ALA A 271 -14.71 2.85 7.50
CA ALA A 271 -13.85 3.46 8.49
C ALA A 271 -12.60 2.60 8.67
N ILE A 272 -11.43 3.24 8.57
CA ILE A 272 -10.15 2.61 8.88
C ILE A 272 -9.36 3.48 9.84
N GLU A 273 -8.50 2.83 10.60
CA GLU A 273 -7.54 3.52 11.44
C GLU A 273 -6.57 4.31 10.54
N VAL A 274 -6.12 5.47 11.01
CA VAL A 274 -5.02 6.19 10.35
C VAL A 274 -3.81 5.24 10.29
N PRO A 275 -3.39 4.80 9.09
CA PRO A 275 -2.38 3.77 8.97
C PRO A 275 -1.04 4.35 9.44
N GLY A 276 -0.26 3.51 10.14
CA GLY A 276 1.11 3.85 10.53
C GLY A 276 2.09 3.70 9.35
N GLU A 277 3.38 3.64 9.66
CA GLU A 277 4.45 3.38 8.67
C GLU A 277 4.47 1.92 8.17
N THR A 278 3.77 1.03 8.90
CA THR A 278 3.69 -0.39 8.59
C THR A 278 2.83 -0.64 7.35
N PRO A 279 3.28 -1.47 6.40
CA PRO A 279 2.45 -1.92 5.29
C PRO A 279 1.18 -2.61 5.79
N THR A 280 0.04 -2.29 5.18
CA THR A 280 -1.26 -2.88 5.58
C THR A 280 -1.83 -3.89 4.59
N SER A 281 -1.32 -3.95 3.34
CA SER A 281 -1.84 -4.89 2.34
C SER A 281 -1.21 -6.27 2.52
N TRP A 282 -2.05 -7.28 2.60
CA TRP A 282 -1.63 -8.68 2.59
C TRP A 282 -1.58 -9.24 1.16
N VAL A 283 -2.04 -8.50 0.15
CA VAL A 283 -2.06 -8.98 -1.23
C VAL A 283 -0.66 -8.98 -1.81
N ILE A 284 -0.16 -10.17 -2.14
CA ILE A 284 1.18 -10.39 -2.66
C ILE A 284 1.16 -10.39 -4.18
N ALA A 285 0.37 -11.21 -4.84
CA ALA A 285 0.37 -11.33 -6.30
C ALA A 285 -0.99 -11.76 -6.83
N ASN A 286 -1.25 -11.48 -8.11
CA ASN A 286 -2.40 -12.01 -8.83
C ASN A 286 -1.87 -12.89 -9.98
N PHE A 287 -2.53 -14.01 -10.23
CA PHE A 287 -2.23 -14.94 -11.32
C PHE A 287 -3.46 -15.10 -12.19
N THR A 288 -3.26 -15.15 -13.50
CA THR A 288 -4.33 -15.36 -14.49
C THR A 288 -3.85 -16.37 -15.52
N GLY A 289 -4.75 -17.13 -16.12
CA GLY A 289 -4.40 -18.12 -17.14
C GLY A 289 -5.39 -19.27 -17.15
N GLU A 290 -5.18 -20.24 -18.03
CA GLU A 290 -6.07 -21.39 -18.21
C GLU A 290 -6.08 -22.34 -17.00
N CYS A 291 -5.00 -22.36 -16.22
CA CYS A 291 -4.89 -23.18 -15.01
C CYS A 291 -5.69 -22.63 -13.82
N VAL A 292 -6.15 -21.36 -13.89
CA VAL A 292 -6.86 -20.70 -12.79
C VAL A 292 -8.29 -21.25 -12.70
N THR A 293 -8.57 -21.95 -11.61
CA THR A 293 -9.88 -22.58 -11.36
C THR A 293 -10.31 -22.40 -9.91
N ASN A 294 -11.60 -22.62 -9.61
CA ASN A 294 -12.12 -22.64 -8.25
C ASN A 294 -12.04 -24.03 -7.57
N ASN A 295 -11.35 -24.99 -8.20
CA ASN A 295 -11.20 -26.34 -7.67
C ASN A 295 -10.17 -26.33 -6.50
N PRO A 296 -10.55 -26.72 -5.27
CA PRO A 296 -9.68 -26.68 -4.10
C PRO A 296 -8.38 -27.49 -4.28
N ASP A 297 -8.44 -28.69 -4.87
CA ASP A 297 -7.27 -29.55 -5.08
C ASP A 297 -6.25 -28.91 -6.04
N LYS A 298 -6.73 -28.26 -7.10
CA LYS A 298 -5.86 -27.52 -8.02
C LYS A 298 -5.25 -26.29 -7.35
N MET A 299 -6.02 -25.59 -6.53
CA MET A 299 -5.52 -24.45 -5.76
C MET A 299 -4.48 -24.88 -4.71
N ALA A 300 -4.68 -26.03 -4.08
CA ALA A 300 -3.76 -26.57 -3.07
C ALA A 300 -2.43 -26.94 -3.71
N ARG A 301 -2.45 -27.66 -4.83
CA ARG A 301 -1.25 -27.97 -5.61
C ARG A 301 -0.52 -26.72 -6.10
N ALA A 302 -1.28 -25.70 -6.55
CA ALA A 302 -0.68 -24.43 -6.94
C ALA A 302 -0.02 -23.69 -5.76
N LEU A 303 -0.66 -23.65 -4.59
CA LEU A 303 -0.07 -23.03 -3.41
C LEU A 303 1.16 -23.82 -2.91
N GLU A 304 1.13 -25.14 -2.96
CA GLU A 304 2.27 -26.00 -2.65
C GLU A 304 3.46 -25.72 -3.59
N ALA A 305 3.23 -25.67 -4.90
CA ALA A 305 4.25 -25.33 -5.90
C ALA A 305 4.85 -23.93 -5.66
N ILE A 306 4.00 -22.95 -5.33
CA ILE A 306 4.43 -21.60 -4.95
C ILE A 306 5.34 -21.66 -3.72
N ILE A 307 4.89 -22.33 -2.66
CA ILE A 307 5.63 -22.40 -1.39
C ILE A 307 6.98 -23.10 -1.60
N ASN A 308 7.03 -24.24 -2.29
CA ASN A 308 8.27 -24.96 -2.57
C ASN A 308 9.26 -24.11 -3.38
N THR A 309 8.80 -23.47 -4.45
CA THR A 309 9.62 -22.56 -5.27
C THR A 309 10.17 -21.40 -4.43
N LEU A 310 9.34 -20.79 -3.57
CA LEU A 310 9.76 -19.70 -2.69
C LEU A 310 10.71 -20.18 -1.58
N PHE A 311 10.52 -21.42 -1.12
CA PHE A 311 11.38 -22.02 -0.11
C PHE A 311 12.80 -22.20 -0.67
N ASP A 312 12.96 -22.62 -1.92
CA ASP A 312 14.28 -22.84 -2.52
C ASP A 312 14.98 -21.55 -2.97
N ASP A 313 14.26 -20.42 -3.04
CA ASP A 313 14.81 -19.15 -3.49
C ASP A 313 15.68 -18.44 -2.45
N THR A 314 16.92 -18.10 -2.85
CA THR A 314 17.91 -17.45 -1.97
C THR A 314 17.57 -15.99 -1.63
N ASP A 315 16.89 -15.25 -2.51
CA ASP A 315 16.47 -13.88 -2.20
C ASP A 315 15.34 -13.89 -1.17
N ILE A 316 14.40 -14.83 -1.28
CA ILE A 316 13.35 -15.06 -0.29
C ILE A 316 13.96 -15.40 1.07
N ALA A 317 14.90 -16.35 1.11
CA ALA A 317 15.60 -16.71 2.35
C ALA A 317 16.30 -15.50 3.00
N ARG A 318 16.97 -14.67 2.19
CA ARG A 318 17.66 -13.46 2.67
C ARG A 318 16.69 -12.43 3.24
N GLU A 319 15.62 -12.11 2.53
CA GLU A 319 14.64 -11.10 2.98
C GLU A 319 13.85 -11.59 4.21
N ALA A 320 13.41 -12.85 4.23
CA ALA A 320 12.73 -13.45 5.38
C ALA A 320 13.61 -13.47 6.63
N ASN A 321 14.87 -13.92 6.49
CA ASN A 321 15.82 -13.92 7.59
C ASN A 321 16.08 -12.50 8.11
N LYS A 322 16.29 -11.54 7.21
CA LYS A 322 16.53 -10.14 7.60
C LYS A 322 15.34 -9.59 8.39
N ALA A 323 14.13 -9.72 7.86
CA ALA A 323 12.94 -9.13 8.46
C ALA A 323 12.63 -9.73 9.84
N LEU A 324 12.63 -11.07 9.93
CA LEU A 324 12.23 -11.77 11.14
C LEU A 324 13.34 -11.79 12.20
N ALA A 325 14.62 -11.78 11.80
CA ALA A 325 15.72 -11.62 12.77
C ALA A 325 15.75 -10.22 13.39
N GLU A 326 15.40 -9.17 12.64
CA GLU A 326 15.24 -7.81 13.17
C GLU A 326 14.12 -7.73 14.23
N GLU A 327 13.10 -8.61 14.15
CA GLU A 327 12.04 -8.75 15.14
C GLU A 327 12.36 -9.76 16.27
N GLY A 328 13.54 -10.39 16.25
CA GLY A 328 13.93 -11.40 17.26
C GLY A 328 13.19 -12.73 17.13
N ILE A 329 12.59 -13.01 15.97
CA ILE A 329 11.80 -14.23 15.71
C ILE A 329 12.72 -15.32 15.15
N GLY A 330 12.60 -16.53 15.70
CA GLY A 330 13.26 -17.77 15.29
C GLY A 330 14.73 -17.87 15.70
N GLY A 331 15.31 -19.05 15.51
CA GLY A 331 16.74 -19.33 15.68
C GLY A 331 17.49 -19.42 14.36
N SER A 332 16.92 -20.16 13.38
CA SER A 332 17.57 -20.46 12.10
C SER A 332 16.96 -19.70 10.91
N VAL A 333 17.74 -19.62 9.81
CA VAL A 333 17.28 -19.05 8.53
C VAL A 333 16.09 -19.85 7.97
N LEU A 334 16.14 -21.18 8.09
CA LEU A 334 15.11 -22.08 7.58
C LEU A 334 13.79 -21.89 8.31
N GLU A 335 13.84 -21.82 9.64
CA GLU A 335 12.66 -21.58 10.48
C GLU A 335 11.99 -20.24 10.17
N ARG A 336 12.77 -19.16 10.05
CA ARG A 336 12.23 -17.83 9.67
C ARG A 336 11.56 -17.88 8.30
N LYS A 337 12.15 -18.59 7.35
CA LYS A 337 11.56 -18.79 6.02
C LYS A 337 10.24 -19.57 6.10
N ALA A 338 10.19 -20.65 6.88
CA ALA A 338 8.97 -21.43 7.09
C ALA A 338 7.86 -20.57 7.74
N ILE A 339 8.19 -19.77 8.76
CA ILE A 339 7.26 -18.83 9.40
C ILE A 339 6.70 -17.84 8.37
N ALA A 340 7.56 -17.19 7.58
CA ALA A 340 7.13 -16.22 6.57
C ALA A 340 6.14 -16.83 5.54
N LEU A 341 6.46 -18.03 5.03
CA LEU A 341 5.66 -18.71 4.01
C LEU A 341 4.40 -19.38 4.58
N SER A 342 4.40 -19.75 5.87
CA SER A 342 3.23 -20.32 6.56
C SER A 342 2.05 -19.36 6.71
N THR A 343 2.22 -18.08 6.38
CA THR A 343 1.14 -17.09 6.39
C THR A 343 0.45 -16.94 5.04
N MET A 344 0.90 -17.67 4.01
CA MET A 344 0.40 -17.52 2.65
C MET A 344 -0.97 -18.18 2.47
N SER A 345 -1.78 -17.59 1.61
CA SER A 345 -3.08 -18.14 1.20
C SER A 345 -3.32 -17.85 -0.26
N LEU A 346 -3.93 -18.79 -0.98
CA LEU A 346 -4.34 -18.64 -2.37
C LEU A 346 -5.87 -18.58 -2.43
N THR A 347 -6.41 -17.52 -3.04
CA THR A 347 -7.86 -17.31 -3.14
C THR A 347 -8.31 -17.18 -4.58
N HIS A 348 -9.42 -17.83 -4.94
CA HIS A 348 -10.03 -17.66 -6.25
C HIS A 348 -10.90 -16.40 -6.29
N ILE A 349 -10.59 -15.51 -7.24
CA ILE A 349 -11.35 -14.29 -7.50
C ILE A 349 -12.07 -14.42 -8.84
N PRO A 350 -13.41 -14.53 -8.84
CA PRO A 350 -14.17 -14.42 -10.07
C PRO A 350 -14.06 -12.98 -10.58
N ARG A 351 -13.80 -12.82 -11.88
CA ARG A 351 -13.78 -11.51 -12.55
C ARG A 351 -14.14 -11.67 -14.02
N LYS A 352 -14.61 -10.57 -14.62
CA LYS A 352 -14.85 -10.47 -16.06
C LYS A 352 -13.84 -9.53 -16.71
N ASN A 353 -13.54 -9.75 -17.98
CA ASN A 353 -12.71 -8.86 -18.78
C ASN A 353 -13.53 -7.70 -19.38
N GLU A 354 -12.89 -6.84 -20.16
CA GLU A 354 -13.54 -5.69 -20.81
C GLU A 354 -14.61 -6.08 -21.83
N LEU A 355 -14.54 -7.32 -22.34
CA LEU A 355 -15.52 -7.91 -23.25
C LEU A 355 -16.66 -8.61 -22.48
N GLY A 356 -16.61 -8.62 -21.14
CA GLY A 356 -17.57 -9.32 -20.30
C GLY A 356 -17.35 -10.83 -20.21
N GLU A 357 -16.25 -11.35 -20.76
CA GLU A 357 -15.88 -12.77 -20.70
C GLU A 357 -15.25 -13.08 -19.35
N ASP A 358 -15.46 -14.30 -18.87
CA ASP A 358 -14.88 -14.74 -17.60
C ASP A 358 -13.36 -14.85 -17.73
N SER A 359 -12.65 -14.24 -16.79
CA SER A 359 -11.20 -14.22 -16.76
C SER A 359 -10.75 -14.36 -15.31
N PRO A 360 -11.03 -15.46 -14.61
CA PRO A 360 -10.76 -15.58 -13.18
C PRO A 360 -9.28 -15.34 -12.85
N ALA A 361 -9.02 -15.05 -11.57
CA ALA A 361 -7.67 -14.89 -11.08
C ALA A 361 -7.47 -15.64 -9.75
N TRP A 362 -6.27 -16.13 -9.53
CA TRP A 362 -5.84 -16.49 -8.17
C TRP A 362 -5.12 -15.30 -7.54
N GLN A 363 -5.50 -14.96 -6.31
CA GLN A 363 -4.82 -13.95 -5.52
C GLN A 363 -4.03 -14.62 -4.41
N LEU A 364 -2.70 -14.46 -4.46
CA LEU A 364 -1.82 -14.83 -3.38
C LEU A 364 -1.81 -13.70 -2.36
N ALA A 365 -2.17 -14.02 -1.14
CA ALA A 365 -2.05 -13.15 0.01
C ALA A 365 -1.10 -13.77 1.05
N GLY A 366 -0.54 -12.94 1.91
CA GLY A 366 0.26 -13.38 3.04
C GLY A 366 0.61 -12.22 3.96
N GLN A 367 0.97 -12.54 5.19
CA GLN A 367 1.25 -11.52 6.18
C GLN A 367 2.50 -10.71 5.79
N PRO A 368 2.47 -9.36 5.88
CA PRO A 368 3.68 -8.56 5.76
C PRO A 368 4.70 -8.91 6.85
N ILE A 369 5.88 -9.37 6.44
CA ILE A 369 7.00 -9.65 7.36
C ILE A 369 7.87 -8.42 7.68
N HIS A 370 7.67 -7.32 6.97
CA HIS A 370 8.41 -6.07 7.19
C HIS A 370 7.49 -5.00 7.79
N ASN A 371 8.00 -4.29 8.79
CA ASN A 371 7.35 -3.14 9.42
C ASN A 371 7.48 -1.82 8.63
N ASN A 372 8.12 -1.82 7.46
CA ASN A 372 8.33 -0.62 6.66
C ASN A 372 8.05 -0.84 5.16
N HIS A 373 7.59 0.21 4.49
CA HIS A 373 7.21 0.15 3.07
C HIS A 373 8.35 -0.24 2.13
N LYS A 374 9.60 0.12 2.43
CA LYS A 374 10.74 -0.19 1.56
C LYS A 374 11.04 -1.68 1.57
N GLY A 375 11.18 -2.28 2.75
CA GLY A 375 11.40 -3.72 2.92
C GLY A 375 10.25 -4.52 2.31
N HIS A 376 9.01 -4.14 2.60
CA HIS A 376 7.85 -4.82 2.02
C HIS A 376 7.81 -4.76 0.49
N ARG A 377 8.20 -3.65 -0.14
CA ARG A 377 8.32 -3.59 -1.61
C ARG A 377 9.40 -4.53 -2.14
N THR A 378 10.53 -4.65 -1.45
CA THR A 378 11.60 -5.60 -1.82
C THR A 378 11.09 -7.03 -1.73
N TRP A 379 10.40 -7.38 -0.64
CA TRP A 379 9.75 -8.67 -0.44
C TRP A 379 8.77 -9.01 -1.56
N LEU A 380 7.84 -8.11 -1.86
CA LEU A 380 6.89 -8.30 -2.96
C LEU A 380 7.58 -8.44 -4.32
N LYS A 381 8.65 -7.68 -4.57
CA LYS A 381 9.42 -7.79 -5.82
C LYS A 381 10.16 -9.13 -5.92
N ALA A 382 10.69 -9.65 -4.81
CA ALA A 382 11.38 -10.93 -4.76
C ALA A 382 10.42 -12.10 -5.07
N ILE A 383 9.17 -12.04 -4.60
CA ILE A 383 8.15 -13.05 -4.92
C ILE A 383 7.67 -12.90 -6.38
N ARG A 384 7.28 -11.69 -6.79
CA ARG A 384 6.63 -11.45 -8.10
C ARG A 384 7.54 -11.67 -9.31
N ARG A 385 8.86 -11.80 -9.14
CA ARG A 385 9.81 -12.06 -10.23
C ARG A 385 9.85 -13.53 -10.65
N LEU A 386 9.32 -14.43 -9.82
CA LEU A 386 9.40 -15.86 -10.03
C LEU A 386 8.22 -16.34 -10.89
N THR A 387 8.49 -17.41 -11.63
CA THR A 387 7.50 -18.23 -12.31
C THR A 387 7.35 -19.51 -11.52
N PHE A 388 6.12 -19.99 -11.36
CA PHE A 388 5.82 -21.19 -10.60
C PHE A 388 5.34 -22.26 -11.58
N GLU A 389 6.12 -23.33 -11.69
CA GLU A 389 5.75 -24.50 -12.47
C GLU A 389 4.71 -25.30 -11.68
N LEU A 390 3.61 -25.63 -12.35
CA LEU A 390 2.53 -26.48 -11.85
C LEU A 390 2.67 -27.87 -12.51
N ASP A 391 1.76 -28.78 -12.16
CA ASP A 391 1.62 -30.05 -12.88
C ASP A 391 1.29 -29.81 -14.38
N ASP A 392 1.46 -30.85 -15.19
CA ASP A 392 1.03 -30.88 -16.60
C ASP A 392 1.67 -29.81 -17.50
N MET A 393 2.94 -29.43 -17.24
CA MET A 393 3.68 -28.43 -18.02
C MET A 393 3.03 -27.02 -18.00
N GLN A 394 2.18 -26.76 -17.02
CA GLN A 394 1.56 -25.45 -16.83
C GLN A 394 2.45 -24.58 -15.94
N SER A 395 2.47 -23.28 -16.19
CA SER A 395 3.14 -22.33 -15.30
C SER A 395 2.26 -21.13 -15.02
N ILE A 396 2.44 -20.56 -13.84
CA ILE A 396 1.82 -19.29 -13.45
C ILE A 396 2.87 -18.23 -13.19
N SER A 397 2.59 -17.03 -13.65
CA SER A 397 3.43 -15.85 -13.41
C SER A 397 2.58 -14.69 -12.90
N SER A 398 3.17 -13.87 -12.03
CA SER A 398 2.46 -12.72 -11.46
C SER A 398 2.06 -11.75 -12.58
N THR A 399 0.79 -11.39 -12.61
CA THR A 399 0.30 -10.36 -13.53
C THR A 399 0.49 -8.97 -12.96
N ALA A 400 0.60 -7.98 -13.85
CA ALA A 400 0.58 -6.57 -13.48
C ALA A 400 -0.86 -6.05 -13.24
N ASP A 401 -1.86 -6.89 -13.51
CA ASP A 401 -3.26 -6.54 -13.38
C ASP A 401 -3.60 -6.23 -11.92
N VAL A 402 -4.12 -5.03 -11.71
CA VAL A 402 -4.64 -4.61 -10.41
C VAL A 402 -6.05 -5.17 -10.29
N ILE A 403 -6.19 -6.23 -9.50
CA ILE A 403 -7.49 -6.73 -9.09
C ILE A 403 -7.95 -5.93 -7.86
N GLY A 404 -9.15 -5.39 -7.93
CA GLY A 404 -9.77 -4.67 -6.84
C GLY A 404 -11.11 -4.12 -7.23
N CYS A 405 -11.94 -3.89 -6.22
CA CYS A 405 -13.26 -3.33 -6.38
C CYS A 405 -13.12 -1.80 -6.41
N VAL A 406 -13.48 -1.18 -7.53
CA VAL A 406 -13.42 0.28 -7.67
C VAL A 406 -14.42 0.96 -6.76
N TRP A 407 -15.49 0.26 -6.39
CA TRP A 407 -16.56 0.80 -5.60
C TRP A 407 -16.22 0.82 -4.11
N CYS A 408 -16.02 -0.33 -3.46
CA CYS A 408 -15.67 -0.37 -2.04
C CYS A 408 -14.17 -0.20 -1.77
N LYS A 409 -13.31 -0.17 -2.80
CA LYS A 409 -11.83 -0.07 -2.70
C LYS A 409 -11.13 -1.28 -2.06
N ALA A 410 -11.83 -2.41 -1.92
CA ALA A 410 -11.22 -3.67 -1.49
C ALA A 410 -10.31 -4.25 -2.58
N GLU A 411 -9.27 -5.00 -2.19
CA GLU A 411 -8.34 -5.66 -3.12
C GLU A 411 -8.74 -7.12 -3.43
N THR A 412 -9.74 -7.65 -2.74
CA THR A 412 -10.06 -9.09 -2.69
C THR A 412 -11.16 -9.56 -3.62
N HIS A 413 -11.78 -8.64 -4.35
CA HIS A 413 -12.82 -8.95 -5.33
C HIS A 413 -12.84 -7.86 -6.41
N SER A 414 -13.41 -8.17 -7.58
CA SER A 414 -13.67 -7.17 -8.61
C SER A 414 -15.00 -6.46 -8.38
N SER A 415 -15.23 -5.35 -9.07
CA SER A 415 -16.43 -4.52 -8.90
C SER A 415 -17.73 -5.31 -9.11
N GLU A 416 -17.75 -6.21 -10.10
CA GLU A 416 -18.89 -7.06 -10.50
C GLU A 416 -19.32 -8.02 -9.39
N TYR A 417 -18.35 -8.45 -8.58
CA TYR A 417 -18.55 -9.41 -7.51
C TYR A 417 -18.50 -8.74 -6.13
N CYS A 418 -18.78 -7.44 -6.05
CA CYS A 418 -18.88 -6.75 -4.76
C CYS A 418 -20.01 -7.37 -3.91
N PRO A 419 -19.73 -7.79 -2.66
CA PRO A 419 -20.73 -8.46 -1.82
C PRO A 419 -21.77 -7.49 -1.23
N PHE A 420 -21.40 -6.22 -0.99
CA PHE A 420 -22.23 -5.26 -0.25
C PHE A 420 -23.63 -5.00 -0.83
N PRO A 421 -23.83 -4.80 -2.14
CA PRO A 421 -25.16 -4.59 -2.71
C PRO A 421 -26.09 -5.79 -2.55
N LYS A 422 -25.53 -6.97 -2.25
CA LYS A 422 -26.26 -8.24 -2.10
C LYS A 422 -26.61 -8.55 -0.64
N ILE A 423 -26.20 -7.68 0.30
CA ILE A 423 -26.48 -7.87 1.72
C ILE A 423 -27.94 -7.51 2.02
N LYS A 424 -28.59 -8.33 2.84
CA LYS A 424 -29.94 -8.06 3.33
C LYS A 424 -29.95 -6.75 4.12
N ASP A 425 -30.94 -5.90 3.86
CA ASP A 425 -31.10 -4.60 4.50
C ASP A 425 -29.97 -3.59 4.21
N TRP A 426 -29.29 -3.74 3.07
CA TRP A 426 -28.32 -2.75 2.57
C TRP A 426 -28.98 -1.38 2.36
N LYS A 427 -28.57 -0.39 3.16
CA LYS A 427 -29.01 1.01 3.10
C LYS A 427 -28.09 1.89 2.26
N GLY A 428 -27.00 1.32 1.75
CA GLY A 428 -25.99 2.05 0.99
C GLY A 428 -26.37 2.22 -0.49
N PRO A 429 -25.50 2.88 -1.27
CA PRO A 429 -25.71 3.06 -2.70
C PRO A 429 -25.80 1.70 -3.42
N MET A 430 -26.45 1.67 -4.58
CA MET A 430 -26.41 0.52 -5.49
C MET A 430 -25.55 0.91 -6.69
N PRO A 431 -24.54 0.11 -7.07
CA PRO A 431 -23.74 0.42 -8.24
C PRO A 431 -24.61 0.31 -9.49
N ASN A 432 -24.48 1.28 -10.40
CA ASN A 432 -25.09 1.15 -11.72
C ASN A 432 -24.32 0.11 -12.55
N ALA A 433 -24.95 -0.52 -13.55
CA ALA A 433 -24.28 -1.49 -14.42
C ALA A 433 -23.02 -0.89 -15.11
N GLU A 434 -23.04 0.41 -15.42
CA GLU A 434 -21.91 1.14 -15.99
C GLU A 434 -20.77 1.43 -15.01
N GLU A 435 -20.97 1.18 -13.71
CA GLU A 435 -19.99 1.43 -12.65
C GLU A 435 -19.13 0.21 -12.32
N TYR A 436 -19.41 -0.94 -12.96
CA TYR A 436 -18.52 -2.09 -12.99
C TYR A 436 -17.34 -1.81 -13.91
N VAL A 437 -16.44 -0.97 -13.42
CA VAL A 437 -15.22 -0.57 -14.12
C VAL A 437 -14.03 -1.25 -13.46
N ARG A 438 -13.03 -1.61 -14.27
CA ARG A 438 -11.71 -2.01 -13.79
C ARG A 438 -11.02 -0.86 -13.04
N PRO A 439 -10.19 -1.15 -12.03
CA PRO A 439 -9.35 -0.14 -11.41
C PRO A 439 -8.53 0.61 -12.45
N GLU A 440 -8.68 1.93 -12.50
CA GLU A 440 -7.79 2.76 -13.30
C GLU A 440 -6.35 2.55 -12.80
N PRO A 441 -5.36 2.40 -13.69
CA PRO A 441 -3.98 2.31 -13.27
C PRO A 441 -3.62 3.55 -12.45
N PRO A 442 -2.83 3.41 -11.36
CA PRO A 442 -2.54 4.52 -10.48
C PRO A 442 -1.96 5.69 -11.28
N TYR A 443 -2.64 6.84 -11.20
CA TYR A 443 -2.19 8.05 -11.84
C TYR A 443 -0.78 8.41 -11.33
N LYS A 444 0.21 8.29 -12.21
CA LYS A 444 1.55 8.80 -11.96
C LYS A 444 1.57 10.25 -12.47
N PRO A 445 1.74 11.27 -11.61
CA PRO A 445 1.85 12.67 -12.04
C PRO A 445 3.10 13.00 -12.91
N ASP A 446 3.66 12.02 -13.61
CA ASP A 446 4.94 12.05 -14.32
C ASP A 446 4.93 12.74 -15.70
N ALA A 447 3.96 13.60 -15.98
CA ALA A 447 3.97 14.36 -17.25
C ALA A 447 4.91 15.58 -17.23
N GLY A 448 5.32 16.06 -16.04
CA GLY A 448 6.21 17.22 -15.90
C GLY A 448 7.71 16.89 -15.87
N ALA A 449 8.08 15.74 -15.27
CA ALA A 449 9.49 15.38 -15.06
C ALA A 449 10.24 15.02 -16.35
N ARG A 450 9.53 14.48 -17.37
CA ARG A 450 10.13 14.23 -18.69
C ARG A 450 10.47 15.53 -19.42
N LYS A 451 9.59 16.54 -19.40
CA LYS A 451 9.89 17.86 -19.99
C LYS A 451 11.04 18.58 -19.29
N ALA A 452 11.22 18.41 -17.98
CA ALA A 452 12.38 18.95 -17.26
C ALA A 452 13.70 18.27 -17.67
N LYS A 453 13.69 16.97 -17.98
CA LYS A 453 14.86 16.27 -18.51
C LYS A 453 15.16 16.64 -19.96
N ASP A 454 14.13 16.78 -20.80
CA ASP A 454 14.30 17.16 -22.21
C ASP A 454 14.78 18.60 -22.38
N THR A 455 14.28 19.54 -21.56
CA THR A 455 14.80 20.92 -21.55
C THR A 455 16.24 21.00 -21.04
N LYS A 456 16.63 20.17 -20.06
CA LYS A 456 18.02 20.12 -19.57
C LYS A 456 18.98 19.48 -20.59
N LYS A 457 18.54 18.45 -21.32
CA LYS A 457 19.31 17.83 -22.41
C LYS A 457 19.45 18.75 -23.62
N GLY A 458 18.38 19.48 -23.98
CA GLY A 458 18.40 20.50 -25.02
C GLY A 458 19.33 21.67 -24.72
N ARG A 459 19.36 22.15 -23.47
CA ARG A 459 20.27 23.24 -23.05
C ARG A 459 21.73 22.82 -23.07
N LYS A 460 22.05 21.59 -22.66
CA LYS A 460 23.41 21.03 -22.68
C LYS A 460 23.94 20.81 -24.10
N ASN A 461 23.08 20.39 -25.03
CA ASN A 461 23.46 20.27 -26.45
C ASN A 461 23.66 21.64 -27.12
N LYS A 462 22.91 22.67 -26.71
CA LYS A 462 23.08 24.03 -27.25
C LYS A 462 24.38 24.69 -26.76
N GLU A 463 24.78 24.47 -25.51
CA GLU A 463 26.08 24.94 -25.00
C GLU A 463 27.27 24.25 -25.68
N ASN A 464 27.17 22.94 -25.95
CA ASN A 464 28.24 22.22 -26.64
C ASN A 464 28.34 22.58 -28.14
N GLY A 465 27.21 22.73 -28.83
CA GLY A 465 27.21 23.15 -30.25
C GLY A 465 27.74 24.57 -30.48
N THR A 466 27.69 25.44 -29.47
CA THR A 466 28.23 26.81 -29.59
C THR A 466 29.76 26.84 -29.41
N LYS A 467 30.34 25.87 -28.68
CA LYS A 467 31.80 25.75 -28.52
C LYS A 467 32.49 25.18 -29.77
N ASP A 468 31.85 24.27 -30.49
CA ASP A 468 32.43 23.70 -31.71
C ASP A 468 32.42 24.70 -32.89
N ARG A 469 31.43 25.60 -32.94
CA ARG A 469 31.39 26.64 -33.99
C ARG A 469 32.45 27.74 -33.81
N ALA A 470 32.94 27.95 -32.59
CA ALA A 470 34.01 28.93 -32.31
C ALA A 470 35.42 28.42 -32.65
N ARG A 471 35.60 27.13 -33.00
CA ARG A 471 36.91 26.56 -33.37
C ARG A 471 37.21 26.53 -34.87
N LEU A 472 36.24 26.85 -35.73
CA LEU A 472 36.38 26.74 -37.20
C LEU A 472 36.73 28.06 -37.92
N HIS A 473 36.88 29.17 -37.20
CA HIS A 473 37.37 30.44 -37.75
C HIS A 473 38.65 30.90 -37.05
N LYS A 474 39.73 30.10 -37.16
CA LYS A 474 41.08 30.63 -37.03
C LYS A 474 41.63 30.85 -38.45
N PRO A 475 42.01 32.09 -38.81
CA PRO A 475 42.67 32.33 -40.09
C PRO A 475 44.02 31.61 -40.09
N VAL A 476 44.33 30.98 -41.22
CA VAL A 476 45.65 30.43 -41.52
C VAL A 476 46.51 31.60 -41.98
N GLU A 477 47.56 31.91 -41.22
CA GLU A 477 48.68 32.73 -41.68
C GLU A 477 49.78 31.82 -42.26
#